data_AF-A0A7V6JY66-F1
#
_entry.id   AF-A0A7V6JY66-F1
#
_cell.length_a   1.000
_cell.length_b   1.000
_cell.length_c   1.000
_cell.angle_alpha   90.00
_cell.angle_beta   90.00
_cell.angle_gamma   90.00
#
_symmetry.space_group_name_H-M   'P 1'
#
loop_
_entity.id
_entity.type
_entity.pdbx_description
1 polymer ?
#
loop_
_entity_poly.entity_id
_entity_poly.type
_entity_poly.pdbx_seq_one_letter_code
_entity_poly.pdbx_strand_id
1 'polypeptide(L)'
;MGQDGSKKIHAALIAGLLLLSLNSFPQESILDNTVRLPVNSIRASRALGEISRLTGYLFTYDTRLIDANRTFSLTGGEMPVRVILDSVACDTTIHYLVQGRHIILYRETALPPGPDPPADSLPFFLAIGGKIIDAETSEPLPFATIGISHHGKGTVTNFNGDFILRISEEYLNDTLTVSHVGYVNRLLPVRSLPGNVMTITMERDFIPIPEVIVRAQDPLVILRRTVSSVASNYGTTPAILTGFYREGVYRKKEPQIYLEAVLKIYKSPYARSLQNDQIKVIRSRKIENLEAKDTLAVRLKAGLSATLSLDGMRHLFDFFDPQSFDSYKYHLTDMVTIDGQTAFVISFKQRDWITEPLMQGDLYINVDDYSLMLAEFEVNPRYVDQTGGSLISRLPRHYSMKPEYVRYRTRYRNVDGRYYLSHVRGDLGFTARGNKKLFSSRFNVFFELAITEHHTENVTRFDHEELAPAYSVFSLTINGYDPEFWKGFDFLKPEDDLVAALEKLKVRLGEFNE
;
A
#
# COMPACT_ATOMS: atom_id res chain seq x y z
N MET A 1 35.04 -60.07 -39.54
CA MET A 1 35.33 -58.73 -40.09
C MET A 1 33.99 -58.07 -40.36
N GLY A 2 33.55 -57.20 -39.45
CA GLY A 2 32.24 -56.58 -39.47
C GLY A 2 32.34 -55.08 -39.30
N GLN A 3 31.35 -54.42 -39.90
CA GLN A 3 30.89 -53.05 -39.66
C GLN A 3 31.79 -51.90 -40.11
N ASP A 4 31.54 -51.42 -41.33
CA ASP A 4 31.54 -49.97 -41.60
C ASP A 4 30.52 -49.64 -42.68
N GLY A 5 29.44 -48.94 -42.32
CA GLY A 5 28.34 -48.66 -43.25
C GLY A 5 27.13 -47.90 -42.68
N SER A 6 27.02 -47.75 -41.35
CA SER A 6 25.84 -47.11 -40.73
C SER A 6 26.02 -45.63 -40.33
N LYS A 7 27.23 -45.06 -40.43
CA LYS A 7 27.50 -43.71 -39.88
C LYS A 7 27.29 -42.54 -40.85
N LYS A 8 27.09 -42.75 -42.15
CA LYS A 8 26.89 -41.64 -43.12
C LYS A 8 25.44 -41.23 -43.37
N ILE A 9 24.45 -42.06 -43.00
CA ILE A 9 23.03 -41.77 -43.27
C ILE A 9 22.39 -40.93 -42.15
N HIS A 10 22.89 -41.02 -40.92
CA HIS A 10 22.35 -40.26 -39.78
C HIS A 10 22.81 -38.79 -39.73
N ALA A 11 23.97 -38.46 -40.32
CA ALA A 11 24.44 -37.06 -40.38
C ALA A 11 23.71 -36.22 -41.44
N ALA A 12 23.22 -36.86 -42.52
CA ALA A 12 22.47 -36.18 -43.57
C ALA A 12 21.01 -35.91 -43.17
N LEU A 13 20.41 -36.74 -42.30
CA LEU A 13 19.04 -36.54 -41.81
C LEU A 13 18.93 -35.40 -40.79
N ILE A 14 19.99 -35.11 -40.02
CA ILE A 14 20.00 -34.05 -39.00
C ILE A 14 20.26 -32.67 -39.62
N ALA A 15 20.97 -32.59 -40.74
CA ALA A 15 21.12 -31.35 -41.51
C ALA A 15 19.87 -30.99 -42.32
N GLY A 16 19.04 -31.97 -42.70
CA GLY A 16 17.79 -31.76 -43.43
C GLY A 16 16.62 -31.23 -42.60
N LEU A 17 16.68 -31.34 -41.26
CA LEU A 17 15.66 -30.78 -40.36
C LEU A 17 15.96 -29.33 -39.90
N LEU A 18 17.11 -28.77 -40.28
CA LEU A 18 17.55 -27.41 -39.92
C LEU A 18 17.33 -26.37 -41.04
N LEU A 19 16.67 -26.76 -42.14
CA LEU A 19 16.30 -25.89 -43.26
C LEU A 19 14.79 -25.77 -43.48
N LEU A 20 13.98 -26.04 -42.45
CA LEU A 20 12.62 -25.53 -42.37
C LEU A 20 12.70 -24.03 -42.12
N SER A 21 12.72 -23.29 -43.21
CA SER A 21 12.40 -21.87 -43.33
C SER A 21 11.60 -21.35 -42.14
N LEU A 22 12.24 -20.51 -41.33
CA LEU A 22 11.60 -19.49 -40.52
C LEU A 22 10.75 -18.66 -41.48
N ASN A 23 9.51 -19.08 -41.71
CA ASN A 23 8.47 -18.15 -42.10
C ASN A 23 8.34 -17.21 -40.91
N SER A 24 8.91 -16.01 -41.06
CA SER A 24 8.49 -14.85 -40.29
C SER A 24 7.01 -14.66 -40.59
N PHE A 25 6.15 -15.35 -39.84
CA PHE A 25 4.74 -15.01 -39.79
C PHE A 25 4.71 -13.55 -39.34
N PRO A 26 4.17 -12.62 -40.16
CA PRO A 26 3.80 -11.31 -39.65
C PRO A 26 2.97 -11.57 -38.40
N GLN A 27 3.38 -11.01 -37.28
CA GLN A 27 2.61 -11.11 -36.05
C GLN A 27 1.27 -10.40 -36.34
N GLU A 28 0.23 -11.16 -36.69
CA GLU A 28 -1.11 -10.59 -36.89
C GLU A 28 -1.45 -9.86 -35.60
N SER A 29 -1.54 -8.53 -35.70
CA SER A 29 -1.90 -7.69 -34.59
C SER A 29 -3.31 -8.06 -34.19
N ILE A 30 -3.55 -8.32 -32.91
CA ILE A 30 -4.90 -8.61 -32.38
C ILE A 30 -5.94 -7.56 -32.81
N LEU A 31 -5.49 -6.34 -33.12
CA LEU A 31 -6.34 -5.26 -33.62
C LEU A 31 -7.03 -5.61 -34.95
N ASP A 32 -6.43 -6.49 -35.75
CA ASP A 32 -6.92 -6.85 -37.07
C ASP A 32 -7.78 -8.13 -37.03
N ASN A 33 -7.82 -8.84 -35.89
CA ASN A 33 -8.71 -9.99 -35.70
C ASN A 33 -10.17 -9.58 -35.70
N THR A 34 -11.01 -10.35 -36.40
CA THR A 34 -12.44 -10.10 -36.46
C THR A 34 -13.17 -10.72 -35.27
N VAL A 35 -14.10 -9.98 -34.68
CA VAL A 35 -14.99 -10.46 -33.63
C VAL A 35 -16.43 -10.06 -33.93
N ARG A 36 -17.39 -10.86 -33.45
CA ARG A 36 -18.82 -10.59 -33.57
C ARG A 36 -19.41 -10.25 -32.21
N LEU A 37 -19.90 -9.02 -32.07
CA LEU A 37 -20.60 -8.58 -30.86
C LEU A 37 -22.12 -8.82 -30.97
N PRO A 38 -22.80 -9.27 -29.90
CA PRO A 38 -24.17 -9.78 -29.98
C PRO A 38 -25.28 -8.72 -30.10
N VAL A 39 -24.97 -7.42 -30.19
CA VAL A 39 -25.98 -6.34 -30.13
C VAL A 39 -25.59 -5.14 -31.00
N ASN A 40 -26.59 -4.50 -31.64
CA ASN A 40 -26.40 -3.31 -32.47
C ASN A 40 -26.13 -2.03 -31.65
N SER A 41 -26.52 -1.97 -30.37
CA SER A 41 -26.22 -0.87 -29.46
C SER A 41 -25.63 -1.43 -28.16
N ILE A 42 -24.46 -0.94 -27.78
CA ILE A 42 -23.67 -1.50 -26.68
C ILE A 42 -22.97 -0.39 -25.90
N ARG A 43 -22.80 -0.57 -24.60
CA ARG A 43 -21.96 0.32 -23.77
C ARG A 43 -20.49 0.02 -24.04
N ALA A 44 -19.65 1.05 -24.03
CA ALA A 44 -18.20 0.91 -24.21
C ALA A 44 -17.57 -0.12 -23.26
N SER A 45 -17.89 -0.07 -21.97
CA SER A 45 -17.49 -1.09 -20.99
C SER A 45 -17.87 -2.53 -21.39
N ARG A 46 -19.08 -2.72 -21.92
CA ARG A 46 -19.58 -4.03 -22.34
C ARG A 46 -18.92 -4.50 -23.63
N ALA A 47 -18.66 -3.60 -24.59
CA ALA A 47 -17.95 -3.92 -25.83
C ALA A 47 -16.53 -4.39 -25.53
N LEU A 48 -15.79 -3.64 -24.70
CA LEU A 48 -14.45 -4.04 -24.24
C LEU A 48 -14.48 -5.37 -23.50
N GLY A 49 -15.45 -5.58 -22.60
CA GLY A 49 -15.62 -6.84 -21.88
C GLY A 49 -15.89 -8.05 -22.80
N GLU A 50 -16.70 -7.89 -23.83
CA GLU A 50 -16.95 -8.96 -24.82
C GLU A 50 -15.72 -9.24 -25.69
N ILE A 51 -14.99 -8.21 -26.11
CA ILE A 51 -13.71 -8.41 -26.82
C ILE A 51 -12.75 -9.16 -25.92
N SER A 52 -12.63 -8.79 -24.64
CA SER A 52 -11.78 -9.51 -23.68
C SER A 52 -12.19 -10.96 -23.52
N ARG A 53 -13.49 -11.26 -23.49
CA ARG A 53 -13.98 -12.63 -23.40
C ARG A 53 -13.68 -13.46 -24.64
N LEU A 54 -13.80 -12.87 -25.84
CA LEU A 54 -13.62 -13.56 -27.11
C LEU A 54 -12.14 -13.75 -27.48
N THR A 55 -11.31 -12.76 -27.17
CA THR A 55 -9.90 -12.72 -27.57
C THR A 55 -8.94 -13.10 -26.45
N GLY A 56 -9.40 -12.98 -25.20
CA GLY A 56 -8.57 -13.14 -24.02
C GLY A 56 -7.56 -12.01 -23.80
N TYR A 57 -7.71 -10.87 -24.48
CA TYR A 57 -6.93 -9.65 -24.26
C TYR A 57 -7.62 -8.72 -23.26
N LEU A 58 -6.86 -8.10 -22.37
CA LEU A 58 -7.33 -7.18 -21.35
C LEU A 58 -7.17 -5.73 -21.80
N PHE A 59 -8.07 -4.84 -21.38
CA PHE A 59 -8.03 -3.44 -21.75
C PHE A 59 -7.57 -2.55 -20.60
N THR A 60 -6.76 -1.55 -20.93
CA THR A 60 -6.33 -0.51 -19.99
C THR A 60 -6.51 0.85 -20.65
N TYR A 61 -7.19 1.79 -20.00
CA TYR A 61 -7.49 3.10 -20.58
C TYR A 61 -7.78 4.16 -19.51
N ASP A 62 -7.60 5.43 -19.87
CA ASP A 62 -8.01 6.58 -19.06
C ASP A 62 -9.51 6.85 -19.26
N THR A 63 -10.28 6.94 -18.17
CA THR A 63 -11.73 7.22 -18.21
C THR A 63 -12.06 8.64 -18.65
N ARG A 64 -11.09 9.55 -18.62
CA ARG A 64 -11.19 10.90 -19.22
C ARG A 64 -11.09 10.85 -20.74
N LEU A 65 -10.43 9.82 -21.29
CA LEU A 65 -10.31 9.58 -22.72
C LEU A 65 -11.46 8.70 -23.22
N ILE A 66 -11.88 7.71 -22.43
CA ILE A 66 -12.92 6.74 -22.78
C ILE A 66 -14.06 6.78 -21.76
N ASP A 67 -15.22 7.30 -22.16
CA ASP A 67 -16.44 7.16 -21.37
C ASP A 67 -16.98 5.72 -21.46
N ALA A 68 -16.69 4.92 -20.43
CA ALA A 68 -17.09 3.52 -20.32
C ALA A 68 -18.63 3.31 -20.23
N ASN A 69 -19.40 4.35 -19.87
CA ASN A 69 -20.86 4.30 -19.78
C ASN A 69 -21.55 4.73 -21.08
N ARG A 70 -20.83 5.39 -21.99
CA ARG A 70 -21.35 5.80 -23.29
C ARG A 70 -21.81 4.60 -24.10
N THR A 71 -22.99 4.72 -24.68
CA THR A 71 -23.53 3.76 -25.65
C THR A 71 -23.19 4.20 -27.06
N PHE A 72 -22.77 3.27 -27.89
CA PHE A 72 -22.61 3.47 -29.33
C PHE A 72 -23.23 2.31 -30.10
N SER A 73 -23.50 2.55 -31.38
CA SER A 73 -24.05 1.53 -32.27
C SER A 73 -22.98 1.00 -33.20
N LEU A 74 -22.99 -0.31 -33.42
CA LEU A 74 -22.11 -1.00 -34.35
C LEU A 74 -22.94 -1.54 -35.52
N THR A 75 -22.41 -1.43 -36.74
CA THR A 75 -22.97 -2.11 -37.91
C THR A 75 -22.83 -3.61 -37.71
N GLY A 76 -23.94 -4.34 -37.54
CA GLY A 76 -23.91 -5.77 -37.21
C GLY A 76 -23.08 -6.60 -38.19
N GLY A 77 -22.34 -7.58 -37.68
CA GLY A 77 -21.45 -8.43 -38.47
C GLY A 77 -20.17 -8.81 -37.70
N GLU A 78 -19.26 -9.51 -38.38
CA GLU A 78 -17.87 -9.66 -37.94
C GLU A 78 -17.08 -8.42 -38.34
N MET A 79 -16.31 -7.85 -37.41
CA MET A 79 -15.49 -6.67 -37.67
C MET A 79 -14.18 -6.74 -36.90
N PRO A 80 -13.10 -6.10 -37.40
CA PRO A 80 -11.83 -6.04 -36.69
C PRO A 80 -11.96 -5.40 -35.31
N VAL A 81 -11.20 -5.88 -34.34
CA VAL A 81 -11.14 -5.31 -32.98
C VAL A 81 -10.85 -3.81 -33.03
N ARG A 82 -9.97 -3.36 -33.93
CA ARG A 82 -9.65 -1.94 -34.16
C ARG A 82 -10.89 -1.08 -34.38
N VAL A 83 -11.80 -1.52 -35.25
CA VAL A 83 -13.03 -0.77 -35.59
C VAL A 83 -13.93 -0.60 -34.37
N ILE A 84 -13.97 -1.61 -33.49
CA ILE A 84 -14.72 -1.53 -32.24
C ILE A 84 -14.02 -0.58 -31.28
N LEU A 85 -12.68 -0.58 -31.20
CA LEU A 85 -11.92 0.34 -30.36
C LEU A 85 -12.02 1.80 -30.82
N ASP A 86 -12.04 2.04 -32.13
CA ASP A 86 -12.31 3.37 -32.71
C ASP A 86 -13.71 3.84 -32.27
N SER A 87 -14.69 2.93 -32.33
CA SER A 87 -16.06 3.19 -31.91
C SER A 87 -16.17 3.42 -30.39
N VAL A 88 -15.36 2.73 -29.57
CA VAL A 88 -15.27 2.93 -28.12
C VAL A 88 -14.65 4.29 -27.80
N ALA A 89 -13.55 4.62 -28.46
CA ALA A 89 -12.78 5.85 -28.27
C ALA A 89 -13.56 7.10 -28.63
N CYS A 90 -14.32 7.07 -29.74
CA CYS A 90 -15.07 8.23 -30.24
C CYS A 90 -14.19 9.47 -30.48
N ASP A 91 -12.89 9.28 -30.57
CA ASP A 91 -11.88 10.32 -30.70
C ASP A 91 -10.67 9.72 -31.42
N THR A 92 -10.32 10.31 -32.56
CA THR A 92 -9.23 9.85 -33.43
C THR A 92 -7.84 10.19 -32.88
N THR A 93 -7.75 10.98 -31.80
CA THR A 93 -6.50 11.27 -31.08
C THR A 93 -6.11 10.18 -30.09
N ILE A 94 -6.97 9.18 -29.89
CA ILE A 94 -6.72 8.05 -29.00
C ILE A 94 -6.07 6.92 -29.81
N HIS A 95 -4.86 6.55 -29.42
CA HIS A 95 -4.07 5.48 -29.99
C HIS A 95 -4.18 4.19 -29.17
N TYR A 96 -3.81 3.08 -29.80
CA TYR A 96 -3.87 1.74 -29.22
C TYR A 96 -2.47 1.10 -29.22
N LEU A 97 -2.04 0.62 -28.07
CA LEU A 97 -0.79 -0.14 -27.93
C LEU A 97 -1.12 -1.56 -27.48
N VAL A 98 -0.73 -2.54 -28.29
CA VAL A 98 -0.83 -3.97 -27.93
C VAL A 98 0.49 -4.38 -27.29
N GLN A 99 0.44 -4.78 -26.01
CA GLN A 99 1.62 -5.26 -25.30
C GLN A 99 1.29 -6.53 -24.50
N GLY A 100 1.85 -7.66 -24.94
CA GLY A 100 1.52 -8.96 -24.36
C GLY A 100 0.04 -9.31 -24.58
N ARG A 101 -0.72 -9.53 -23.50
CA ARG A 101 -2.18 -9.73 -23.54
C ARG A 101 -2.98 -8.47 -23.20
N HIS A 102 -2.35 -7.29 -23.17
CA HIS A 102 -3.03 -6.04 -22.88
C HIS A 102 -3.14 -5.18 -24.14
N ILE A 103 -4.29 -4.50 -24.29
CA ILE A 103 -4.52 -3.44 -25.26
C ILE A 103 -4.73 -2.15 -24.47
N ILE A 104 -3.80 -1.21 -24.62
CA ILE A 104 -3.78 0.06 -23.89
C ILE A 104 -4.32 1.15 -24.82
N LEU A 105 -5.34 1.91 -24.38
CA LEU A 105 -5.86 3.07 -25.09
C LEU A 105 -5.29 4.34 -24.42
N TYR A 106 -4.59 5.18 -25.20
CA TYR A 106 -3.90 6.37 -24.69
C TYR A 106 -4.02 7.53 -25.70
N ARG A 107 -3.94 8.77 -25.24
CA ARG A 107 -3.81 9.95 -26.11
C ARG A 107 -2.38 10.47 -25.99
N GLU A 108 -1.73 10.71 -27.11
CA GLU A 108 -0.43 11.38 -27.12
C GLU A 108 -0.66 12.86 -26.84
N THR A 109 -0.40 13.30 -25.62
CA THR A 109 -0.36 14.73 -25.31
C THR A 109 1.04 15.22 -25.59
N ALA A 110 1.21 16.04 -26.63
CA ALA A 110 2.32 16.96 -26.66
C ALA A 110 2.19 17.83 -25.40
N LEU A 111 3.18 17.74 -24.50
CA LEU A 111 3.31 18.67 -23.40
C LEU A 111 3.21 20.09 -24.00
N PRO A 112 2.45 21.03 -23.40
CA PRO A 112 2.78 22.43 -23.66
C PRO A 112 4.28 22.56 -23.38
N PRO A 113 5.05 23.28 -24.21
CA PRO A 113 6.45 23.52 -23.90
C PRO A 113 6.46 24.18 -22.52
N GLY A 114 6.81 23.39 -21.50
CA GLY A 114 7.29 23.95 -20.26
C GLY A 114 8.47 24.83 -20.61
N PRO A 115 8.79 25.85 -19.81
CA PRO A 115 10.08 26.50 -19.95
C PRO A 115 11.14 25.41 -20.10
N ASP A 116 11.98 25.52 -21.14
CA ASP A 116 13.03 24.55 -21.40
C ASP A 116 13.65 24.17 -20.06
N PRO A 117 13.69 22.88 -19.68
CA PRO A 117 14.45 22.50 -18.50
C PRO A 117 15.84 23.10 -18.70
N PRO A 118 16.38 23.86 -17.72
CA PRO A 118 17.74 24.34 -17.84
C PRO A 118 18.60 23.14 -18.26
N ALA A 119 19.44 23.35 -19.27
CA ALA A 119 20.22 22.29 -19.93
C ALA A 119 21.26 21.62 -19.01
N ASP A 120 21.12 21.77 -17.70
CA ASP A 120 21.84 21.08 -16.65
C ASP A 120 20.85 20.65 -15.56
N SER A 121 20.99 19.39 -15.12
CA SER A 121 20.33 18.71 -13.99
C SER A 121 18.90 18.17 -14.19
N LEU A 122 18.79 16.96 -14.76
CA LEU A 122 17.88 15.97 -14.16
C LEU A 122 18.35 15.79 -12.70
N PRO A 123 17.49 15.91 -11.68
CA PRO A 123 17.91 15.75 -10.29
C PRO A 123 18.52 14.35 -10.11
N PHE A 124 19.78 14.32 -9.66
CA PHE A 124 20.45 13.09 -9.30
C PHE A 124 19.86 12.59 -7.98
N PHE A 125 19.19 11.44 -8.03
CA PHE A 125 18.73 10.75 -6.83
C PHE A 125 19.61 9.53 -6.58
N LEU A 126 20.14 9.41 -5.37
CA LEU A 126 20.77 8.18 -4.90
C LEU A 126 19.66 7.26 -4.39
N ALA A 127 19.32 6.22 -5.16
CA ALA A 127 18.39 5.19 -4.72
C ALA A 127 19.13 4.13 -3.89
N ILE A 128 18.69 3.92 -2.64
CA ILE A 128 19.22 2.88 -1.76
C ILE A 128 18.11 1.87 -1.50
N GLY A 129 18.33 0.64 -1.95
CA GLY A 129 17.48 -0.50 -1.65
C GLY A 129 18.19 -1.44 -0.69
N GLY A 130 17.45 -2.25 0.06
CA GLY A 130 18.09 -3.19 0.95
C GLY A 130 17.17 -4.03 1.80
N LYS A 131 17.77 -4.80 2.70
CA LYS A 131 17.11 -5.62 3.72
C LYS A 131 17.65 -5.29 5.10
N ILE A 132 16.78 -5.24 6.10
CA ILE A 132 17.13 -5.03 7.50
C ILE A 132 16.88 -6.32 8.26
N ILE A 133 17.90 -6.79 8.97
CA ILE A 133 17.88 -8.07 9.69
C ILE A 133 18.43 -7.93 11.11
N ASP A 134 18.01 -8.84 11.97
CA ASP A 134 18.58 -9.05 13.30
C ASP A 134 20.02 -9.59 13.19
N ALA A 135 20.97 -8.99 13.92
CA ALA A 135 22.37 -9.38 13.86
C ALA A 135 22.67 -10.79 14.41
N GLU A 136 21.85 -11.29 15.33
CA GLU A 136 22.03 -12.60 15.98
C GLU A 136 21.28 -13.71 15.25
N THR A 137 19.99 -13.49 14.94
CA THR A 137 19.13 -14.51 14.33
C THR A 137 19.12 -14.47 12.82
N SER A 138 19.61 -13.37 12.22
CA SER A 138 19.49 -13.10 10.77
C SER A 138 18.04 -13.07 10.26
N GLU A 139 17.06 -12.97 11.16
CA GLU A 139 15.65 -12.85 10.81
C GLU A 139 15.35 -11.43 10.28
N PRO A 140 14.43 -11.27 9.32
CA PRO A 140 14.04 -9.97 8.81
C PRO A 140 13.35 -9.13 9.88
N LEU A 141 13.64 -7.83 9.90
CA LEU A 141 13.00 -6.87 10.81
C LEU A 141 11.92 -6.08 10.08
N PRO A 142 10.64 -6.46 10.22
CA PRO A 142 9.55 -5.77 9.56
C PRO A 142 9.21 -4.46 10.26
N PHE A 143 8.80 -3.45 9.49
CA PHE A 143 8.41 -2.14 9.98
C PHE A 143 9.52 -1.37 10.73
N ALA A 144 10.78 -1.69 10.45
CA ALA A 144 11.91 -0.84 10.78
C ALA A 144 11.76 0.49 10.05
N THR A 145 12.09 1.59 10.72
CA THR A 145 12.05 2.93 10.15
C THR A 145 13.42 3.28 9.60
N ILE A 146 13.44 3.86 8.40
CA ILE A 146 14.64 4.33 7.73
C ILE A 146 14.38 5.77 7.34
N GLY A 147 15.26 6.70 7.73
CA GLY A 147 15.07 8.10 7.38
C GLY A 147 16.35 8.89 7.45
N ILE A 148 16.34 10.08 6.87
CA ILE A 148 17.44 11.03 6.99
C ILE A 148 17.28 11.76 8.32
N SER A 149 18.35 11.77 9.14
CA SER A 149 18.35 12.39 10.47
C SER A 149 17.84 13.83 10.40
N HIS A 150 17.00 14.23 11.37
CA HIS A 150 16.40 15.57 11.45
C HIS A 150 15.49 15.98 10.28
N HIS A 151 15.31 15.11 9.28
CA HIS A 151 14.49 15.42 8.12
C HIS A 151 13.19 14.61 8.09
N GLY A 152 12.25 15.10 7.29
CA GLY A 152 10.99 14.44 7.01
C GLY A 152 11.09 13.20 6.16
N LYS A 153 12.20 13.07 5.45
CA LYS A 153 12.42 12.09 4.40
C LYS A 153 12.73 10.70 4.97
N GLY A 154 11.93 9.70 4.60
CA GLY A 154 12.13 8.33 5.03
C GLY A 154 11.16 7.31 4.45
N THR A 155 11.36 6.05 4.81
CA THR A 155 10.57 4.88 4.41
C THR A 155 10.51 3.87 5.58
N VAL A 156 9.77 2.78 5.40
CA VAL A 156 9.70 1.67 6.36
C VAL A 156 9.97 0.33 5.67
N THR A 157 10.43 -0.68 6.40
CA THR A 157 10.58 -2.04 5.85
C THR A 157 9.23 -2.77 5.77
N ASN A 158 9.11 -3.63 4.76
CA ASN A 158 7.98 -4.57 4.64
C ASN A 158 8.15 -5.80 5.56
N PHE A 159 7.25 -6.78 5.46
CA PHE A 159 7.32 -8.03 6.25
C PHE A 159 8.59 -8.85 6.06
N ASN A 160 9.25 -8.72 4.91
CA ASN A 160 10.50 -9.42 4.58
C ASN A 160 11.74 -8.61 4.98
N GLY A 161 11.55 -7.48 5.67
CA GLY A 161 12.62 -6.57 6.07
C GLY A 161 13.16 -5.72 4.92
N ASP A 162 12.53 -5.73 3.74
CA ASP A 162 13.02 -5.01 2.58
C ASP A 162 12.54 -3.54 2.55
N PHE A 163 13.40 -2.64 2.07
CA PHE A 163 13.11 -1.21 1.92
C PHE A 163 13.71 -0.62 0.63
N ILE A 164 13.18 0.53 0.21
CA ILE A 164 13.72 1.38 -0.85
C ILE A 164 13.57 2.84 -0.42
N LEU A 165 14.65 3.62 -0.49
CA LEU A 165 14.69 5.06 -0.20
C LEU A 165 15.48 5.80 -1.28
N ARG A 166 14.90 6.85 -1.85
CA ARG A 166 15.52 7.77 -2.82
C ARG A 166 15.95 9.04 -2.10
N ILE A 167 17.24 9.30 -2.12
CA ILE A 167 17.87 10.43 -1.46
C ILE A 167 18.24 11.47 -2.51
N SER A 168 17.76 12.71 -2.31
CA SER A 168 18.08 13.86 -3.18
C SER A 168 19.48 14.40 -2.88
N GLU A 169 20.10 15.10 -3.85
CA GLU A 169 21.45 15.64 -3.72
C GLU A 169 21.65 16.50 -2.45
N GLU A 170 20.61 17.24 -2.06
CA GLU A 170 20.60 18.08 -0.85
C GLU A 170 20.91 17.30 0.44
N TYR A 171 20.54 16.02 0.52
CA TYR A 171 20.73 15.18 1.71
C TYR A 171 21.97 14.29 1.63
N LEU A 172 22.82 14.43 0.60
CA LEU A 172 24.00 13.57 0.46
C LEU A 172 25.00 13.74 1.60
N ASN A 173 25.02 14.89 2.27
CA ASN A 173 25.90 15.17 3.40
C ASN A 173 25.34 14.72 4.75
N ASP A 174 24.10 14.23 4.78
CA ASP A 174 23.43 13.87 6.02
C ASP A 174 23.70 12.43 6.45
N THR A 175 23.05 12.05 7.54
CA THR A 175 23.12 10.71 8.13
C THR A 175 21.81 9.97 7.91
N LEU A 176 21.90 8.75 7.39
CA LEU A 176 20.81 7.79 7.35
C LEU A 176 20.67 7.17 8.75
N THR A 177 19.48 7.26 9.32
CA THR A 177 19.12 6.59 10.58
C THR A 177 18.23 5.40 10.28
N VAL A 178 18.59 4.26 10.85
CA VAL A 178 17.75 3.07 10.89
C VAL A 178 17.39 2.76 12.33
N SER A 179 16.12 2.53 12.58
CA SER A 179 15.60 2.27 13.91
C SER A 179 14.51 1.20 13.93
N HIS A 180 14.50 0.40 14.99
CA HIS A 180 13.49 -0.61 15.24
C HIS A 180 13.27 -0.74 16.75
N VAL A 181 12.05 -1.07 17.17
CA VAL A 181 11.71 -1.26 18.59
C VAL A 181 12.57 -2.38 19.17
N GLY A 182 13.28 -2.09 20.26
CA GLY A 182 14.16 -3.05 20.95
C GLY A 182 15.53 -3.25 20.29
N TYR A 183 15.94 -2.36 19.38
CA TYR A 183 17.25 -2.43 18.72
C TYR A 183 18.00 -1.11 18.83
N VAL A 184 19.33 -1.19 18.79
CA VAL A 184 20.21 -0.03 18.79
C VAL A 184 20.10 0.66 17.43
N ASN A 185 19.86 1.98 17.44
CA ASN A 185 19.82 2.77 16.21
C ASN A 185 21.14 2.65 15.43
N ARG A 186 21.04 2.44 14.12
CA ARG A 186 22.21 2.49 13.23
C ARG A 186 22.25 3.84 12.51
N LEU A 187 23.41 4.48 12.56
CA LEU A 187 23.69 5.75 11.91
C LEU A 187 24.72 5.52 10.82
N LEU A 188 24.37 5.82 9.57
CA LEU A 188 25.20 5.59 8.39
C LEU A 188 25.33 6.89 7.59
N PRO A 189 26.55 7.42 7.35
CA PRO A 189 26.72 8.60 6.50
C PRO A 189 26.24 8.32 5.07
N VAL A 190 25.38 9.16 4.51
CA VAL A 190 24.76 8.91 3.19
C VAL A 190 25.82 8.76 2.09
N ARG A 191 26.88 9.59 2.11
CA ARG A 191 28.00 9.50 1.14
C ARG A 191 28.74 8.16 1.15
N SER A 192 28.67 7.42 2.25
CA SER A 192 29.38 6.14 2.40
C SER A 192 28.57 4.95 1.89
N LEU A 193 27.32 5.17 1.46
CA LEU A 193 26.43 4.11 1.02
C LEU A 193 26.76 3.72 -0.43
N PRO A 194 26.91 2.42 -0.75
CA PRO A 194 27.27 1.92 -2.08
C PRO A 194 26.21 2.11 -3.19
N GLY A 195 25.10 2.82 -2.92
CA GLY A 195 24.09 3.18 -3.93
C GLY A 195 23.27 2.02 -4.54
N ASN A 196 23.33 0.82 -3.97
CA ASN A 196 22.70 -0.41 -4.47
C ASN A 196 22.01 -1.19 -3.32
N VAL A 197 21.58 -2.44 -3.59
CA VAL A 197 21.04 -3.39 -2.62
C VAL A 197 22.04 -3.65 -1.48
N MET A 198 21.67 -3.31 -0.24
CA MET A 198 22.47 -3.53 0.96
C MET A 198 21.73 -4.27 2.07
N THR A 199 22.48 -4.95 2.93
CA THR A 199 21.94 -5.56 4.16
C THR A 199 22.40 -4.73 5.36
N ILE A 200 21.45 -4.21 6.14
CA ILE A 200 21.72 -3.48 7.38
C ILE A 200 21.38 -4.41 8.56
N THR A 201 22.38 -4.67 9.41
CA THR A 201 22.22 -5.49 10.61
C THR A 201 21.95 -4.63 11.84
N MET A 202 20.90 -4.97 12.58
CA MET A 202 20.51 -4.30 13.81
C MET A 202 20.90 -5.16 15.01
N GLU A 203 21.59 -4.57 15.98
CA GLU A 203 21.90 -5.22 17.25
C GLU A 203 20.76 -5.00 18.22
N ARG A 204 20.38 -6.04 18.96
CA ARG A 204 19.34 -5.94 19.99
C ARG A 204 19.80 -4.99 21.09
N ASP A 205 18.91 -4.11 21.49
CA ASP A 205 19.12 -3.24 22.63
C ASP A 205 18.48 -3.88 23.86
N PHE A 206 19.30 -4.57 24.64
CA PHE A 206 18.88 -5.10 25.92
C PHE A 206 19.01 -4.00 26.97
N ILE A 207 17.91 -3.35 27.32
CA ILE A 207 17.87 -2.51 28.52
C ILE A 207 17.61 -3.43 29.72
N PRO A 208 18.60 -3.73 30.58
CA PRO A 208 18.31 -4.37 31.86
C PRO A 208 17.53 -3.39 32.72
N ILE A 209 16.27 -3.70 32.98
CA ILE A 209 15.42 -2.82 33.76
C ILE A 209 15.66 -3.04 35.26
N PRO A 210 15.93 -1.99 36.05
CA PRO A 210 15.80 -2.09 37.49
C PRO A 210 14.31 -2.31 37.82
N GLU A 211 13.95 -3.52 38.26
CA GLU A 211 12.57 -3.95 38.62
C GLU A 211 11.85 -2.96 39.56
N VAL A 212 12.60 -2.16 40.32
CA VAL A 212 12.11 -1.13 41.24
C VAL A 212 11.51 0.09 40.52
N ILE A 213 12.00 0.50 39.35
CA ILE A 213 11.53 1.70 38.63
C ILE A 213 10.17 1.44 37.96
N VAL A 214 9.99 0.24 37.38
CA VAL A 214 8.74 -0.16 36.70
C VAL A 214 7.59 -0.34 37.70
N ARG A 215 7.86 -0.89 38.90
CA ARG A 215 6.79 -1.14 39.89
C ARG A 215 6.28 0.13 40.59
N ALA A 216 6.95 1.28 40.45
CA ALA A 216 6.63 2.50 41.20
C ALA A 216 5.68 3.48 40.46
N GLN A 217 5.49 3.33 39.15
CA GLN A 217 4.68 4.26 38.34
C GLN A 217 3.28 3.68 38.05
N ASP A 218 2.24 4.45 38.35
CA ASP A 218 0.86 4.10 38.01
C ASP A 218 0.61 4.31 36.49
N PRO A 219 0.26 3.25 35.73
CA PRO A 219 -0.03 3.37 34.30
C PRO A 219 -1.07 4.44 33.96
N LEU A 220 -2.09 4.62 34.82
CA LEU A 220 -3.12 5.63 34.58
C LEU A 220 -2.58 7.05 34.67
N VAL A 221 -1.57 7.30 35.51
CA VAL A 221 -0.91 8.61 35.58
C VAL A 221 -0.15 8.88 34.28
N ILE A 222 0.54 7.88 33.74
CA ILE A 222 1.27 7.97 32.46
C ILE A 222 0.29 8.28 31.31
N LEU A 223 -0.84 7.57 31.24
CA LEU A 223 -1.86 7.79 30.21
C LEU A 223 -2.50 9.17 30.31
N ARG A 224 -2.82 9.65 31.52
CA ARG A 224 -3.33 11.02 31.71
C ARG A 224 -2.32 12.07 31.25
N ARG A 225 -1.03 11.86 31.55
CA ARG A 225 0.04 12.75 31.08
C ARG A 225 0.14 12.75 29.56
N THR A 226 0.07 11.56 28.94
CA THR A 226 0.06 11.39 27.48
C THR A 226 -1.05 12.20 26.82
N VAL A 227 -2.29 12.11 27.32
CA VAL A 227 -3.42 12.90 26.81
C VAL A 227 -3.20 14.40 27.01
N SER A 228 -2.66 14.80 28.16
CA SER A 228 -2.41 16.21 28.46
C SER A 228 -1.27 16.82 27.64
N SER A 229 -0.30 16.01 27.19
CA SER A 229 0.86 16.45 26.39
C SER A 229 0.59 16.43 24.89
N VAL A 230 -0.61 16.04 24.42
CA VAL A 230 -0.93 16.00 22.98
C VAL A 230 -0.65 17.34 22.28
N ALA A 231 -1.04 18.45 22.90
CA ALA A 231 -0.86 19.77 22.30
C ALA A 231 0.62 20.18 22.17
N SER A 232 1.46 19.86 23.16
CA SER A 232 2.89 20.17 23.14
C SER A 232 3.65 19.25 22.20
N ASN A 233 3.30 17.96 22.16
CA ASN A 233 4.08 16.95 21.48
C ASN A 233 3.72 16.82 19.99
N TYR A 234 2.44 16.97 19.63
CA TYR A 234 1.95 16.79 18.25
C TYR A 234 1.65 18.12 17.53
N GLY A 235 1.82 19.22 18.25
CA GLY A 235 1.77 20.58 17.73
C GLY A 235 0.37 21.15 17.49
N THR A 236 0.32 22.48 17.44
CA THR A 236 -0.90 23.29 17.34
C THR A 236 -1.00 24.03 16.00
N THR A 237 -0.13 23.71 15.04
CA THR A 237 -0.14 24.23 13.67
C THR A 237 -0.43 23.11 12.67
N PRO A 238 -1.03 23.42 11.50
CA PRO A 238 -1.27 22.39 10.49
C PRO A 238 0.05 21.92 9.84
N ALA A 239 -0.01 20.77 9.16
CA ALA A 239 1.09 20.25 8.36
C ALA A 239 0.54 19.55 7.10
N ILE A 240 1.31 19.53 6.02
CA ILE A 240 1.08 18.62 4.90
C ILE A 240 1.98 17.42 5.07
N LEU A 241 1.41 16.21 5.06
CA LEU A 241 2.15 14.96 5.04
C LEU A 241 2.07 14.35 3.64
N THR A 242 3.20 13.93 3.08
CA THR A 242 3.22 13.07 1.89
C THR A 242 3.35 11.63 2.35
N GLY A 243 2.52 10.74 1.82
CA GLY A 243 2.54 9.33 2.22
C GLY A 243 2.26 8.37 1.08
N PHE A 244 2.86 7.19 1.18
CA PHE A 244 2.58 6.04 0.35
C PHE A 244 1.53 5.16 1.03
N TYR A 245 0.42 4.92 0.36
CA TYR A 245 -0.66 4.07 0.82
C TYR A 245 -0.78 2.83 -0.03
N ARG A 246 -1.07 1.70 0.61
CA ARG A 246 -1.42 0.46 -0.08
C ARG A 246 -2.54 -0.29 0.64
N GLU A 247 -3.39 -0.96 -0.11
CA GLU A 247 -4.42 -1.85 0.42
C GLU A 247 -4.56 -3.11 -0.44
N GLY A 248 -4.91 -4.22 0.21
CA GLY A 248 -5.02 -5.51 -0.46
C GLY A 248 -6.11 -6.37 0.14
N VAL A 249 -6.87 -7.05 -0.71
CA VAL A 249 -7.85 -8.08 -0.34
C VAL A 249 -7.40 -9.40 -0.92
N TYR A 250 -7.15 -10.36 -0.05
CA TYR A 250 -6.70 -11.70 -0.40
C TYR A 250 -7.79 -12.69 -0.07
N ARG A 251 -7.99 -13.66 -0.97
CA ARG A 251 -8.77 -14.85 -0.67
C ARG A 251 -7.78 -16.00 -0.55
N LYS A 252 -7.65 -16.56 0.66
CA LYS A 252 -6.54 -17.46 1.00
C LYS A 252 -5.18 -16.78 0.74
N LYS A 253 -4.47 -17.16 -0.31
CA LYS A 253 -3.18 -16.57 -0.75
C LYS A 253 -3.26 -15.88 -2.11
N GLU A 254 -4.46 -15.79 -2.68
CA GLU A 254 -4.66 -15.20 -4.01
C GLU A 254 -5.17 -13.76 -3.86
N PRO A 255 -4.42 -12.76 -4.36
CA PRO A 255 -4.88 -11.38 -4.36
C PRO A 255 -6.11 -11.25 -5.25
N GLN A 256 -7.15 -10.64 -4.69
CA GLN A 256 -8.40 -10.32 -5.38
C GLN A 256 -8.38 -8.87 -5.85
N ILE A 257 -7.97 -7.98 -4.94
CA ILE A 257 -7.83 -6.55 -5.17
C ILE A 257 -6.51 -6.14 -4.52
N TYR A 258 -5.71 -5.35 -5.23
CA TYR A 258 -4.53 -4.70 -4.69
C TYR A 258 -4.46 -3.27 -5.21
N LEU A 259 -4.06 -2.34 -4.37
CA LEU A 259 -4.03 -0.93 -4.69
C LEU A 259 -2.88 -0.23 -4.00
N GLU A 260 -2.30 0.74 -4.69
CA GLU A 260 -1.30 1.67 -4.15
C GLU A 260 -1.66 3.10 -4.53
N ALA A 261 -1.29 4.06 -3.69
CA ALA A 261 -1.51 5.47 -3.90
C ALA A 261 -0.43 6.33 -3.25
N VAL A 262 -0.06 7.42 -3.91
CA VAL A 262 0.68 8.53 -3.29
C VAL A 262 -0.34 9.59 -2.87
N LEU A 263 -0.26 9.99 -1.61
CA LEU A 263 -1.21 10.88 -0.97
C LEU A 263 -0.53 12.15 -0.49
N LYS A 264 -1.26 13.26 -0.52
CA LYS A 264 -1.00 14.40 0.35
C LYS A 264 -2.11 14.48 1.39
N ILE A 265 -1.74 14.63 2.65
CA ILE A 265 -2.65 14.70 3.78
C ILE A 265 -2.47 16.06 4.43
N TYR A 266 -3.52 16.87 4.41
CA TYR A 266 -3.58 18.04 5.28
C TYR A 266 -3.91 17.55 6.67
N LYS A 267 -2.94 17.67 7.57
CA LYS A 267 -3.06 17.37 8.97
C LYS A 267 -3.44 18.63 9.72
N SER A 268 -4.64 18.64 10.29
CA SER A 268 -5.10 19.75 11.11
C SER A 268 -4.36 19.82 12.45
N PRO A 269 -4.31 20.99 13.12
CA PRO A 269 -3.74 21.10 14.46
C PRO A 269 -4.36 20.11 15.44
N TYR A 270 -3.54 19.42 16.25
CA TYR A 270 -4.03 18.41 17.20
C TYR A 270 -4.85 19.05 18.32
N ALA A 271 -4.51 20.26 18.74
CA ALA A 271 -5.26 21.00 19.75
C ALA A 271 -6.21 22.04 19.14
N ARG A 272 -7.41 22.18 19.72
CA ARG A 272 -8.34 23.32 19.54
C ARG A 272 -8.78 23.60 18.09
N SER A 273 -8.81 22.58 17.22
CA SER A 273 -9.23 22.72 15.83
C SER A 273 -10.54 21.98 15.55
N LEU A 274 -11.54 22.72 15.07
CA LEU A 274 -12.78 22.16 14.50
C LEU A 274 -12.57 21.62 13.06
N GLN A 275 -11.37 21.76 12.52
CA GLN A 275 -11.06 21.34 11.16
C GLN A 275 -10.79 19.85 11.11
N ASN A 276 -11.36 19.18 10.11
CA ASN A 276 -11.03 17.79 9.80
C ASN A 276 -9.79 17.73 8.91
N ASP A 277 -9.05 16.64 9.06
CA ASP A 277 -7.97 16.26 8.16
C ASP A 277 -8.53 16.04 6.75
N GLN A 278 -7.72 16.33 5.74
CA GLN A 278 -8.08 16.16 4.33
C GLN A 278 -7.05 15.28 3.65
N ILE A 279 -7.50 14.49 2.68
CA ILE A 279 -6.63 13.69 1.85
C ILE A 279 -6.82 14.08 0.40
N LYS A 280 -5.72 14.24 -0.30
CA LYS A 280 -5.63 14.40 -1.75
C LYS A 280 -4.85 13.22 -2.32
N VAL A 281 -5.43 12.54 -3.30
CA VAL A 281 -4.72 11.49 -4.05
C VAL A 281 -3.93 12.16 -5.16
N ILE A 282 -2.61 12.00 -5.14
CA ILE A 282 -1.75 12.52 -6.20
C ILE A 282 -1.77 11.57 -7.40
N ARG A 283 -1.53 10.29 -7.11
CA ARG A 283 -1.59 9.18 -8.07
C ARG A 283 -1.99 7.90 -7.35
N SER A 284 -2.55 6.97 -8.09
CA SER A 284 -2.87 5.65 -7.57
C SER A 284 -2.94 4.62 -8.70
N ARG A 285 -2.76 3.36 -8.36
CA ARG A 285 -2.91 2.23 -9.28
C ARG A 285 -3.69 1.12 -8.59
N LYS A 286 -4.49 0.38 -9.37
CA LYS A 286 -5.32 -0.72 -8.88
C LYS A 286 -5.15 -1.93 -9.77
N ILE A 287 -5.00 -3.08 -9.14
CA ILE A 287 -4.98 -4.40 -9.74
C ILE A 287 -6.18 -5.17 -9.21
N GLU A 288 -6.97 -5.77 -10.11
CA GLU A 288 -8.15 -6.54 -9.74
C GLU A 288 -8.23 -7.82 -10.58
N ASN A 289 -8.45 -8.95 -9.91
CA ASN A 289 -8.63 -10.23 -10.58
C ASN A 289 -10.11 -10.46 -10.92
N LEU A 290 -10.49 -10.19 -12.16
CA LEU A 290 -11.87 -10.32 -12.67
C LEU A 290 -12.26 -11.77 -13.03
N GLU A 291 -11.30 -12.70 -13.13
CA GLU A 291 -11.56 -14.10 -13.54
C GLU A 291 -12.14 -14.97 -12.43
N ALA A 292 -12.04 -14.53 -11.16
CA ALA A 292 -12.76 -15.16 -10.07
C ALA A 292 -14.27 -14.92 -10.28
N LYS A 293 -14.94 -15.85 -10.98
CA LYS A 293 -16.40 -15.93 -11.22
C LYS A 293 -17.28 -15.81 -9.97
N ASP A 294 -16.66 -15.75 -8.80
CA ASP A 294 -17.26 -15.63 -7.48
C ASP A 294 -16.60 -14.48 -6.69
N THR A 295 -16.48 -13.33 -7.34
CA THR A 295 -15.99 -12.09 -6.73
C THR A 295 -17.01 -11.66 -5.68
N LEU A 296 -16.84 -12.18 -4.47
CA LEU A 296 -17.23 -11.52 -3.24
C LEU A 296 -16.55 -10.14 -3.27
N ALA A 297 -17.22 -9.18 -3.93
CA ALA A 297 -16.85 -7.78 -3.91
C ALA A 297 -17.17 -7.23 -2.52
N VAL A 298 -16.42 -7.73 -1.53
CA VAL A 298 -16.48 -7.29 -0.15
C VAL A 298 -15.81 -5.94 -0.13
N ARG A 299 -16.64 -4.92 0.05
CA ARG A 299 -16.15 -3.56 0.25
C ARG A 299 -16.04 -3.39 1.75
N LEU A 300 -14.83 -3.25 2.27
CA LEU A 300 -14.60 -2.92 3.67
C LEU A 300 -14.61 -1.40 3.85
N LYS A 301 -14.92 -0.93 5.07
CA LYS A 301 -14.78 0.49 5.44
C LYS A 301 -13.32 0.88 5.73
N ALA A 302 -12.38 -0.03 5.46
CA ALA A 302 -10.97 0.04 5.82
C ALA A 302 -10.09 0.94 4.91
N GLY A 303 -10.68 1.79 4.07
CA GLY A 303 -9.96 2.63 3.11
C GLY A 303 -9.22 3.81 3.76
N LEU A 304 -8.84 4.81 2.97
CA LEU A 304 -8.06 5.97 3.46
C LEU A 304 -8.63 6.73 4.65
N SER A 305 -9.94 6.73 4.87
CA SER A 305 -10.49 7.34 6.09
C SER A 305 -10.15 6.54 7.35
N ALA A 306 -9.99 5.22 7.23
CA ALA A 306 -9.57 4.38 8.33
C ALA A 306 -8.16 4.75 8.81
N THR A 307 -7.22 5.05 7.89
CA THR A 307 -5.85 5.43 8.28
C THR A 307 -5.80 6.73 9.08
N LEU A 308 -6.63 7.72 8.73
CA LEU A 308 -6.76 8.94 9.53
C LEU A 308 -7.44 8.68 10.88
N SER A 309 -8.51 7.86 10.89
CA SER A 309 -9.22 7.53 12.13
C SER A 309 -8.36 6.77 13.13
N LEU A 310 -7.29 6.10 12.65
CA LEU A 310 -6.36 5.34 13.48
C LEU A 310 -5.32 6.21 14.21
N ASP A 311 -5.28 7.51 13.93
CA ASP A 311 -4.50 8.45 14.72
C ASP A 311 -5.11 8.64 16.12
N GLY A 312 -4.63 7.83 17.06
CA GLY A 312 -5.13 7.80 18.43
C GLY A 312 -4.90 9.09 19.22
N MET A 313 -3.91 9.90 18.84
CA MET A 313 -3.69 11.20 19.49
C MET A 313 -4.62 12.28 18.95
N ARG A 314 -5.17 12.09 17.74
CA ARG A 314 -6.23 12.93 17.18
C ARG A 314 -7.63 12.51 17.66
N HIS A 315 -7.90 11.21 17.69
CA HIS A 315 -9.25 10.67 17.89
C HIS A 315 -9.52 10.11 19.30
N LEU A 316 -8.52 10.09 20.20
CA LEU A 316 -8.60 9.62 21.60
C LEU A 316 -9.48 8.37 21.75
N PHE A 317 -8.94 7.20 21.41
CA PHE A 317 -9.63 5.93 21.61
C PHE A 317 -10.03 5.71 23.07
N ASP A 318 -11.03 4.85 23.30
CA ASP A 318 -11.54 4.50 24.63
C ASP A 318 -10.43 4.12 25.63
N PHE A 319 -9.34 3.48 25.17
CA PHE A 319 -8.21 3.11 26.03
C PHE A 319 -7.28 4.28 26.40
N PHE A 320 -7.43 5.44 25.73
CA PHE A 320 -6.82 6.73 26.07
C PHE A 320 -7.81 7.72 26.69
N ASP A 321 -9.12 7.50 26.59
CA ASP A 321 -10.14 8.38 27.15
C ASP A 321 -10.26 8.19 28.68
N PRO A 322 -9.99 9.23 29.49
CA PRO A 322 -10.13 9.16 30.94
C PRO A 322 -11.52 8.75 31.43
N GLN A 323 -12.59 9.00 30.65
CA GLN A 323 -13.95 8.57 30.99
C GLN A 323 -14.15 7.06 30.84
N SER A 324 -13.31 6.41 30.05
CA SER A 324 -13.41 5.01 29.69
C SER A 324 -12.40 4.11 30.42
N PHE A 325 -11.48 4.68 31.21
CA PHE A 325 -10.43 3.92 31.92
C PHE A 325 -10.96 2.82 32.84
N ASP A 326 -12.15 3.00 33.44
CA ASP A 326 -12.76 2.00 34.30
C ASP A 326 -13.21 0.74 33.54
N SER A 327 -13.25 0.78 32.21
CA SER A 327 -13.54 -0.38 31.35
C SER A 327 -12.30 -1.25 31.10
N TYR A 328 -11.11 -0.78 31.44
CA TYR A 328 -9.84 -1.42 31.12
C TYR A 328 -9.00 -1.75 32.36
N LYS A 329 -8.14 -2.76 32.23
CA LYS A 329 -7.00 -3.04 33.11
C LYS A 329 -5.73 -2.61 32.37
N TYR A 330 -4.85 -1.86 33.04
CA TYR A 330 -3.59 -1.37 32.49
C TYR A 330 -2.42 -1.86 33.31
N HIS A 331 -1.39 -2.38 32.66
CA HIS A 331 -0.21 -2.94 33.30
C HIS A 331 1.03 -2.36 32.61
N LEU A 332 1.91 -1.73 33.38
CA LEU A 332 3.23 -1.39 32.87
C LEU A 332 4.04 -2.70 32.84
N THR A 333 4.30 -3.20 31.64
CA THR A 333 4.90 -4.52 31.42
C THR A 333 6.40 -4.46 31.23
N ASP A 334 6.90 -3.42 30.57
CA ASP A 334 8.29 -3.33 30.15
C ASP A 334 8.75 -1.88 29.88
N MET A 335 10.03 -1.70 29.56
CA MET A 335 10.59 -0.49 28.96
C MET A 335 11.50 -0.87 27.80
N VAL A 336 11.31 -0.23 26.65
CA VAL A 336 12.04 -0.54 25.41
C VAL A 336 12.64 0.71 24.80
N THR A 337 13.71 0.54 24.00
CA THR A 337 14.24 1.62 23.18
C THR A 337 13.51 1.68 21.85
N ILE A 338 13.06 2.87 21.48
CA ILE A 338 12.50 3.19 20.17
C ILE A 338 13.15 4.49 19.69
N ASP A 339 13.74 4.49 18.50
CA ASP A 339 14.39 5.68 17.94
C ASP A 339 15.46 6.28 18.87
N GLY A 340 16.12 5.45 19.69
CA GLY A 340 17.14 5.88 20.65
C GLY A 340 16.57 6.54 21.91
N GLN A 341 15.24 6.56 22.06
CA GLN A 341 14.55 7.05 23.25
C GLN A 341 13.94 5.88 24.03
N THR A 342 13.91 5.99 25.35
CA THR A 342 13.26 4.98 26.19
C THR A 342 11.75 5.20 26.23
N ALA A 343 10.99 4.12 26.05
CA ALA A 343 9.54 4.11 26.10
C ALA A 343 9.03 3.10 27.13
N PHE A 344 8.06 3.50 27.94
CA PHE A 344 7.21 2.62 28.73
C PHE A 344 6.35 1.74 27.82
N VAL A 345 6.24 0.44 28.14
CA VAL A 345 5.28 -0.46 27.51
C VAL A 345 4.09 -0.66 28.45
N ILE A 346 2.94 -0.08 28.10
CA ILE A 346 1.69 -0.21 28.86
C ILE A 346 0.76 -1.14 28.09
N SER A 347 0.58 -2.35 28.63
CA SER A 347 -0.42 -3.28 28.15
C SER A 347 -1.79 -2.94 28.70
N PHE A 348 -2.81 -3.01 27.85
CA PHE A 348 -4.20 -2.75 28.22
C PHE A 348 -5.13 -3.83 27.70
N LYS A 349 -6.14 -4.14 28.50
CA LYS A 349 -7.17 -5.11 28.14
C LYS A 349 -8.49 -4.76 28.81
N GLN A 350 -9.61 -4.93 28.11
CA GLN A 350 -10.93 -4.74 28.71
C GLN A 350 -11.11 -5.65 29.94
N ARG A 351 -11.89 -5.19 30.91
CA ARG A 351 -12.23 -5.97 32.10
C ARG A 351 -13.19 -7.10 31.77
N ASP A 352 -13.14 -8.15 32.58
CA ASP A 352 -13.81 -9.43 32.27
C ASP A 352 -15.34 -9.34 32.22
N TRP A 353 -15.93 -8.31 32.83
CA TRP A 353 -17.38 -8.06 32.82
C TRP A 353 -17.86 -7.20 31.64
N ILE A 354 -16.94 -6.58 30.89
CA ILE A 354 -17.26 -5.80 29.70
C ILE A 354 -17.45 -6.79 28.54
N THR A 355 -18.58 -6.67 27.84
CA THR A 355 -18.95 -7.61 26.76
C THR A 355 -18.95 -6.97 25.38
N GLU A 356 -18.87 -5.64 25.36
CA GLU A 356 -18.64 -4.81 24.19
C GLU A 356 -17.29 -5.19 23.55
N PRO A 357 -17.17 -5.09 22.22
CA PRO A 357 -15.96 -5.43 21.48
C PRO A 357 -14.91 -4.33 21.59
N LEU A 358 -14.44 -4.07 22.82
CA LEU A 358 -13.38 -3.12 23.09
C LEU A 358 -12.03 -3.67 22.61
N MET A 359 -11.03 -2.78 22.57
CA MET A 359 -9.70 -3.11 22.09
C MET A 359 -8.81 -3.66 23.22
N GLN A 360 -7.74 -4.34 22.85
CA GLN A 360 -6.65 -4.73 23.75
C GLN A 360 -5.33 -4.59 23.01
N GLY A 361 -4.22 -4.42 23.72
CA GLY A 361 -2.92 -4.25 23.08
C GLY A 361 -1.90 -3.59 23.98
N ASP A 362 -0.88 -3.02 23.35
CA ASP A 362 0.28 -2.41 24.00
C ASP A 362 0.53 -0.99 23.47
N LEU A 363 0.85 -0.09 24.39
CA LEU A 363 1.15 1.31 24.14
C LEU A 363 2.61 1.59 24.52
N TYR A 364 3.35 2.23 23.62
CA TYR A 364 4.75 2.56 23.81
C TYR A 364 4.86 4.07 23.97
N ILE A 365 5.09 4.52 25.21
CA ILE A 365 5.02 5.93 25.60
C ILE A 365 6.40 6.40 26.04
N ASN A 366 6.91 7.45 25.43
CA ASN A 366 8.21 8.04 25.76
C ASN A 366 8.28 8.42 27.26
N VAL A 367 9.39 8.05 27.91
CA VAL A 367 9.57 8.25 29.36
C VAL A 367 9.73 9.72 29.75
N ASP A 368 10.32 10.53 28.86
CA ASP A 368 10.70 11.91 29.15
C ASP A 368 9.54 12.89 28.90
N ASP A 369 8.85 12.75 27.76
CA ASP A 369 7.84 13.72 27.32
C ASP A 369 6.41 13.16 27.23
N TYR A 370 6.22 11.87 27.56
CA TYR A 370 4.93 11.18 27.51
C TYR A 370 4.27 11.17 26.12
N SER A 371 5.03 11.33 25.03
CA SER A 371 4.50 11.13 23.68
C SER A 371 4.23 9.64 23.42
N LEU A 372 3.13 9.34 22.72
CA LEU A 372 2.88 8.03 22.16
C LEU A 372 3.79 7.82 20.95
N MET A 373 4.69 6.84 21.03
CA MET A 373 5.64 6.50 19.97
C MET A 373 5.09 5.38 19.05
N LEU A 374 4.41 4.40 19.65
CA LEU A 374 3.83 3.26 18.96
C LEU A 374 2.60 2.77 19.73
N ALA A 375 1.56 2.34 19.02
CA ALA A 375 0.45 1.59 19.57
C ALA A 375 0.19 0.36 18.71
N GLU A 376 0.11 -0.80 19.34
CA GLU A 376 -0.26 -2.07 18.70
C GLU A 376 -1.50 -2.58 19.42
N PHE A 377 -2.60 -2.74 18.69
CA PHE A 377 -3.87 -3.07 19.32
C PHE A 377 -4.79 -3.85 18.38
N GLU A 378 -5.66 -4.64 18.97
CA GLU A 378 -6.65 -5.41 18.25
C GLU A 378 -8.01 -5.33 18.94
N VAL A 379 -9.08 -5.52 18.17
CA VAL A 379 -10.39 -5.80 18.78
C VAL A 379 -10.27 -7.09 19.57
N ASN A 380 -10.78 -7.11 20.80
CA ASN A 380 -10.72 -8.28 21.65
C ASN A 380 -11.22 -9.53 20.90
N PRO A 381 -10.36 -10.57 20.72
CA PRO A 381 -10.70 -11.76 19.94
C PRO A 381 -11.96 -12.49 20.44
N ARG A 382 -12.32 -12.32 21.72
CA ARG A 382 -13.53 -12.92 22.30
C ARG A 382 -14.82 -12.31 21.76
N TYR A 383 -14.78 -11.04 21.37
CA TYR A 383 -15.96 -10.25 20.99
C TYR A 383 -15.87 -9.71 19.55
N VAL A 384 -14.81 -10.06 18.82
CA VAL A 384 -14.56 -9.57 17.47
C VAL A 384 -15.72 -9.86 16.52
N ASP A 385 -16.42 -10.99 16.68
CA ASP A 385 -17.57 -11.37 15.86
C ASP A 385 -18.75 -10.39 15.94
N GLN A 386 -18.86 -9.63 17.04
CA GLN A 386 -19.85 -8.57 17.24
C GLN A 386 -19.57 -7.31 16.42
N THR A 387 -18.34 -7.13 15.91
CA THR A 387 -17.96 -5.97 15.09
C THR A 387 -18.44 -6.05 13.63
N GLY A 388 -19.06 -7.17 13.23
CA GLY A 388 -19.25 -7.52 11.82
C GLY A 388 -19.79 -6.41 10.92
N GLY A 389 -20.86 -5.71 11.33
CA GLY A 389 -21.48 -4.66 10.49
C GLY A 389 -20.71 -3.33 10.46
N SER A 390 -19.84 -3.04 11.42
CA SER A 390 -19.16 -1.74 11.49
C SER A 390 -18.01 -1.68 10.47
N LEU A 391 -17.32 -2.80 10.23
CA LEU A 391 -16.12 -2.89 9.39
C LEU A 391 -16.42 -3.18 7.90
N ILE A 392 -17.61 -3.68 7.59
CA ILE A 392 -18.03 -4.06 6.24
C ILE A 392 -18.94 -2.97 5.67
N SER A 393 -18.58 -2.41 4.52
CA SER A 393 -19.36 -1.37 3.85
C SER A 393 -20.40 -1.94 2.89
N ARG A 394 -20.10 -3.07 2.21
CA ARG A 394 -21.06 -3.79 1.36
C ARG A 394 -20.77 -5.29 1.28
N LEU A 395 -21.81 -6.10 1.48
CA LEU A 395 -21.80 -7.55 1.29
C LEU A 395 -22.91 -7.97 0.30
N PRO A 396 -22.67 -8.93 -0.61
CA PRO A 396 -23.73 -9.45 -1.46
C PRO A 396 -24.83 -10.15 -0.64
N ARG A 397 -26.10 -10.04 -1.05
CA ARG A 397 -27.29 -10.54 -0.32
C ARG A 397 -27.27 -12.04 0.05
N HIS A 398 -26.45 -12.84 -0.63
CA HIS A 398 -26.37 -14.30 -0.42
C HIS A 398 -25.10 -14.75 0.30
N TYR A 399 -24.43 -13.82 0.98
CA TYR A 399 -23.22 -14.08 1.71
C TYR A 399 -23.36 -13.62 3.16
N SER A 400 -22.74 -14.38 4.05
CA SER A 400 -22.46 -13.98 5.42
C SER A 400 -20.96 -13.82 5.57
N MET A 401 -20.54 -12.83 6.35
CA MET A 401 -19.13 -12.59 6.66
C MET A 401 -18.99 -12.36 8.15
N LYS A 402 -18.03 -13.04 8.77
CA LYS A 402 -17.69 -12.89 10.17
C LYS A 402 -16.23 -12.45 10.29
N PRO A 403 -15.93 -11.39 11.04
CA PRO A 403 -14.55 -11.04 11.35
C PRO A 403 -13.94 -12.11 12.28
N GLU A 404 -12.66 -12.40 12.09
CA GLU A 404 -11.87 -13.35 12.90
C GLU A 404 -10.84 -12.62 13.76
N TYR A 405 -10.23 -11.57 13.21
CA TYR A 405 -9.30 -10.70 13.89
C TYR A 405 -9.32 -9.33 13.21
N VAL A 406 -9.05 -8.28 13.99
CA VAL A 406 -9.00 -6.90 13.53
C VAL A 406 -7.86 -6.25 14.29
N ARG A 407 -6.72 -6.10 13.64
CA ARG A 407 -5.45 -5.68 14.24
C ARG A 407 -4.99 -4.39 13.60
N TYR A 408 -4.45 -3.51 14.43
CA TYR A 408 -3.95 -2.22 14.03
C TYR A 408 -2.59 -1.96 14.68
N ARG A 409 -1.77 -1.23 13.94
CA ARG A 409 -0.51 -0.69 14.42
C ARG A 409 -0.39 0.75 13.96
N THR A 410 -0.10 1.66 14.87
CA THR A 410 0.17 3.06 14.55
C THR A 410 1.46 3.52 15.19
N ARG A 411 2.29 4.20 14.40
CA ARG A 411 3.57 4.72 14.84
C ARG A 411 3.62 6.23 14.64
N TYR A 412 4.34 6.89 15.54
CA TYR A 412 4.64 8.31 15.48
C TYR A 412 6.15 8.49 15.47
N ARG A 413 6.62 9.53 14.79
CA ARG A 413 8.04 9.89 14.72
C ARG A 413 8.21 11.34 15.12
N ASN A 414 9.22 11.60 15.96
CA ASN A 414 9.66 12.95 16.26
C ASN A 414 10.42 13.51 15.06
N VAL A 415 10.02 14.69 14.58
CA VAL A 415 10.82 15.51 13.67
C VAL A 415 10.88 16.91 14.23
N ASP A 416 12.11 17.39 14.47
CA ASP A 416 12.40 18.72 15.01
C ASP A 416 11.57 19.09 16.25
N GLY A 417 11.44 18.13 17.18
CA GLY A 417 10.74 18.33 18.45
C GLY A 417 9.22 18.15 18.37
N ARG A 418 8.67 17.77 17.20
CA ARG A 418 7.23 17.51 17.03
C ARG A 418 6.98 16.10 16.52
N TYR A 419 6.04 15.40 17.15
CA TYR A 419 5.60 14.07 16.74
C TYR A 419 4.56 14.14 15.62
N TYR A 420 4.78 13.34 14.58
CA TYR A 420 3.86 13.16 13.47
C TYR A 420 3.52 11.68 13.33
N LEU A 421 2.30 11.39 12.90
CA LEU A 421 1.94 10.05 12.43
C LEU A 421 2.92 9.64 11.33
N SER A 422 3.61 8.51 11.51
CA SER A 422 4.63 8.04 10.58
C SER A 422 4.23 6.76 9.86
N HIS A 423 3.48 5.89 10.53
CA HIS A 423 3.01 4.63 9.95
C HIS A 423 1.67 4.21 10.52
N VAL A 424 0.79 3.69 9.67
CA VAL A 424 -0.46 3.05 10.06
C VAL A 424 -0.59 1.75 9.28
N ARG A 425 -0.89 0.67 9.98
CA ARG A 425 -1.19 -0.63 9.40
C ARG A 425 -2.47 -1.17 10.01
N GLY A 426 -3.33 -1.73 9.17
CA GLY A 426 -4.48 -2.53 9.60
C GLY A 426 -4.47 -3.88 8.92
N ASP A 427 -4.66 -4.94 9.71
CA ASP A 427 -4.75 -6.32 9.25
C ASP A 427 -6.05 -6.94 9.77
N LEU A 428 -6.94 -7.31 8.85
CA LEU A 428 -8.29 -7.77 9.15
C LEU A 428 -8.54 -9.14 8.51
N GLY A 429 -8.91 -10.11 9.33
CA GLY A 429 -9.31 -11.45 8.88
C GLY A 429 -10.81 -11.61 8.89
N PHE A 430 -11.35 -12.20 7.83
CA PHE A 430 -12.77 -12.53 7.73
C PHE A 430 -12.97 -13.94 7.20
N THR A 431 -14.01 -14.60 7.70
CA THR A 431 -14.53 -15.82 7.09
C THR A 431 -15.88 -15.53 6.44
N ALA A 432 -15.99 -15.81 5.15
CA ALA A 432 -17.20 -15.64 4.37
C ALA A 432 -17.84 -16.99 4.01
N ARG A 433 -19.16 -17.09 4.12
CA ARG A 433 -19.93 -18.27 3.71
C ARG A 433 -21.09 -17.85 2.81
N GLY A 434 -21.14 -18.43 1.62
CA GLY A 434 -22.25 -18.25 0.69
C GLY A 434 -23.40 -19.20 1.00
N ASN A 435 -24.64 -18.74 0.86
CA ASN A 435 -25.85 -19.48 1.26
C ASN A 435 -26.02 -20.83 0.55
N LYS A 436 -25.38 -21.03 -0.61
CA LYS A 436 -25.44 -22.27 -1.41
C LYS A 436 -24.13 -23.09 -1.36
N LYS A 437 -23.14 -22.68 -0.56
CA LYS A 437 -21.83 -23.35 -0.49
C LYS A 437 -21.65 -24.09 0.84
N LEU A 438 -21.13 -25.32 0.75
CA LEU A 438 -20.80 -26.15 1.91
C LEU A 438 -19.56 -25.65 2.67
N PHE A 439 -18.66 -24.94 1.99
CA PHE A 439 -17.39 -24.48 2.56
C PHE A 439 -17.31 -22.95 2.66
N SER A 440 -16.75 -22.47 3.77
CA SER A 440 -16.40 -21.06 3.94
C SER A 440 -15.09 -20.73 3.20
N SER A 441 -14.87 -19.45 2.93
CA SER A 441 -13.62 -18.93 2.37
C SER A 441 -13.07 -17.86 3.31
N ARG A 442 -11.78 -17.94 3.59
CA ARG A 442 -11.05 -16.94 4.39
C ARG A 442 -10.60 -15.79 3.49
N PHE A 443 -10.83 -14.59 3.96
CA PHE A 443 -10.40 -13.34 3.36
C PHE A 443 -9.47 -12.63 4.35
N ASN A 444 -8.33 -12.18 3.86
CA ASN A 444 -7.44 -11.31 4.61
C ASN A 444 -7.44 -9.96 3.90
N VAL A 445 -7.68 -8.89 4.65
CA VAL A 445 -7.60 -7.54 4.14
C VAL A 445 -6.56 -6.78 4.91
N PHE A 446 -5.74 -6.02 4.20
CA PHE A 446 -4.86 -5.07 4.83
C PHE A 446 -4.97 -3.71 4.19
N PHE A 447 -4.56 -2.71 4.95
CA PHE A 447 -4.23 -1.39 4.47
C PHE A 447 -3.04 -0.84 5.24
N GLU A 448 -2.26 0.00 4.59
CA GLU A 448 -1.03 0.53 5.15
C GLU A 448 -0.75 1.91 4.59
N LEU A 449 -0.35 2.83 5.48
CA LEU A 449 0.09 4.17 5.15
C LEU A 449 1.46 4.38 5.78
N ALA A 450 2.46 4.69 4.96
CA ALA A 450 3.77 5.14 5.40
C ALA A 450 3.94 6.62 5.02
N ILE A 451 4.20 7.47 5.99
CA ILE A 451 4.49 8.90 5.75
C ILE A 451 5.97 9.03 5.39
N THR A 452 6.23 9.58 4.22
CA THR A 452 7.57 9.70 3.65
C THR A 452 8.12 11.11 3.79
N GLU A 453 7.27 12.13 3.91
CA GLU A 453 7.67 13.54 4.02
C GLU A 453 6.64 14.33 4.85
N HIS A 454 7.09 15.45 5.41
CA HIS A 454 6.22 16.44 6.04
C HIS A 454 6.65 17.85 5.63
N HIS A 455 5.68 18.76 5.57
CA HIS A 455 5.89 20.18 5.30
C HIS A 455 5.02 21.00 6.26
N THR A 456 5.62 22.00 6.90
CA THR A 456 4.98 22.87 7.88
C THR A 456 4.87 24.32 7.42
N GLU A 457 5.57 24.67 6.35
CA GLU A 457 5.58 26.03 5.79
C GLU A 457 4.40 26.25 4.83
N ASN A 458 3.77 27.44 4.92
CA ASN A 458 2.69 27.88 4.03
C ASN A 458 1.58 26.84 3.80
N VAL A 459 1.22 26.13 4.87
CA VAL A 459 0.26 25.03 4.80
C VAL A 459 -1.15 25.56 4.57
N THR A 460 -1.71 25.24 3.41
CA THR A 460 -3.10 25.52 3.05
C THR A 460 -3.89 24.22 2.91
N ARG A 461 -5.21 24.34 3.07
CA ARG A 461 -6.15 23.25 2.82
C ARG A 461 -6.26 22.97 1.33
N PHE A 462 -6.72 21.75 1.01
CA PHE A 462 -7.02 21.39 -0.37
C PHE A 462 -8.41 21.88 -0.77
N ASP A 463 -8.55 22.19 -2.05
CA ASP A 463 -9.84 22.57 -2.64
C ASP A 463 -10.78 21.36 -2.68
N HIS A 464 -12.08 21.61 -2.70
CA HIS A 464 -13.09 20.55 -2.58
C HIS A 464 -12.98 19.52 -3.72
N GLU A 465 -12.68 19.96 -4.94
CA GLU A 465 -12.52 19.07 -6.10
C GLU A 465 -11.28 18.17 -6.00
N GLU A 466 -10.31 18.52 -5.16
CA GLU A 466 -9.08 17.75 -4.97
C GLU A 466 -9.19 16.68 -3.88
N LEU A 467 -10.28 16.70 -3.11
CA LEU A 467 -10.47 15.79 -1.99
C LEU A 467 -10.75 14.37 -2.45
N ALA A 468 -9.99 13.43 -1.88
CA ALA A 468 -10.35 12.03 -1.91
C ALA A 468 -11.73 11.86 -1.25
N PRO A 469 -12.66 11.09 -1.84
CA PRO A 469 -13.97 10.92 -1.23
C PRO A 469 -13.82 10.18 0.12
N ALA A 470 -14.23 10.82 1.21
CA ALA A 470 -14.03 10.34 2.59
C ALA A 470 -14.60 8.93 2.88
N TYR A 471 -15.56 8.47 2.08
CA TYR A 471 -16.21 7.17 2.22
C TYR A 471 -16.10 6.29 0.96
N SER A 472 -15.32 6.70 -0.05
CA SER A 472 -15.09 5.80 -1.19
C SER A 472 -14.07 4.75 -0.79
N VAL A 473 -14.50 3.50 -0.77
CA VAL A 473 -13.59 2.38 -1.05
C VAL A 473 -12.91 2.74 -2.37
N PHE A 474 -11.59 2.89 -2.34
CA PHE A 474 -10.77 3.48 -3.40
C PHE A 474 -11.02 2.92 -4.82
N SER A 475 -11.71 1.78 -4.90
CA SER A 475 -12.34 1.21 -6.08
C SER A 475 -13.17 2.12 -7.01
N LEU A 476 -13.51 3.36 -6.64
CA LEU A 476 -14.42 4.22 -7.42
C LEU A 476 -13.77 5.46 -8.05
N THR A 477 -12.50 5.79 -7.77
CA THR A 477 -12.00 7.16 -8.02
C THR A 477 -10.62 7.22 -8.70
N ILE A 478 -10.23 6.23 -9.49
CA ILE A 478 -8.83 6.12 -9.94
C ILE A 478 -8.66 6.19 -11.44
N ASN A 479 -7.81 7.14 -11.85
CA ASN A 479 -7.42 7.48 -13.21
C ASN A 479 -5.97 7.03 -13.45
N GLY A 480 -5.78 6.04 -14.33
CA GLY A 480 -4.53 5.80 -15.08
C GLY A 480 -3.30 5.29 -14.32
N TYR A 481 -2.41 4.60 -15.05
CA TYR A 481 -1.07 4.19 -14.63
C TYR A 481 -0.04 5.05 -15.37
N ASP A 482 0.85 5.71 -14.64
CA ASP A 482 1.93 6.55 -15.17
C ASP A 482 3.29 5.99 -14.70
N PRO A 483 3.94 5.11 -15.48
CA PRO A 483 5.18 4.45 -15.07
C PRO A 483 6.35 5.42 -14.81
N GLU A 484 6.38 6.60 -15.43
CA GLU A 484 7.46 7.58 -15.22
C GLU A 484 7.26 8.35 -13.90
N PHE A 485 6.02 8.62 -13.49
CA PHE A 485 5.73 9.18 -12.16
C PHE A 485 6.23 8.28 -11.04
N TRP A 486 6.02 6.97 -11.16
CA TRP A 486 6.39 6.05 -10.09
C TRP A 486 7.93 5.95 -9.95
N LYS A 487 8.73 6.14 -11.01
CA LYS A 487 10.21 6.21 -10.89
C LYS A 487 10.78 7.31 -9.96
N GLY A 488 9.99 8.23 -9.42
CA GLY A 488 10.45 9.30 -8.51
C GLY A 488 10.14 9.16 -7.00
N PHE A 489 9.28 8.23 -6.55
CA PHE A 489 8.82 8.17 -5.14
C PHE A 489 9.54 7.12 -4.27
N ASP A 490 9.64 7.38 -2.97
CA ASP A 490 10.08 6.37 -2.00
C ASP A 490 8.98 5.31 -1.86
N PHE A 491 9.27 4.08 -2.26
CA PHE A 491 8.30 3.01 -2.23
C PHE A 491 8.49 2.07 -1.07
N LEU A 492 7.37 1.71 -0.47
CA LEU A 492 7.30 0.55 0.39
C LEU A 492 7.35 -0.71 -0.48
N LYS A 493 8.46 -1.45 -0.41
CA LYS A 493 8.65 -2.65 -1.23
C LYS A 493 7.51 -3.66 -0.96
N PRO A 494 6.81 -4.16 -1.99
CA PRO A 494 5.83 -5.24 -1.85
C PRO A 494 6.47 -6.49 -1.25
N GLU A 495 5.67 -7.30 -0.56
CA GLU A 495 6.11 -8.60 -0.07
C GLU A 495 6.37 -9.58 -1.23
N ASP A 496 7.31 -10.52 -1.08
CA ASP A 496 7.67 -11.47 -2.15
C ASP A 496 6.50 -12.34 -2.59
N ASP A 497 5.60 -12.69 -1.67
CA ASP A 497 4.40 -13.46 -1.97
C ASP A 497 3.38 -12.63 -2.75
N LEU A 498 3.29 -11.33 -2.48
CA LEU A 498 2.53 -10.37 -3.28
C LEU A 498 3.15 -10.22 -4.67
N VAL A 499 4.47 -10.05 -4.79
CA VAL A 499 5.16 -10.00 -6.10
C VAL A 499 4.88 -11.27 -6.92
N ALA A 500 5.12 -12.45 -6.35
CA ALA A 500 4.87 -13.72 -7.01
C ALA A 500 3.39 -13.92 -7.37
N ALA A 501 2.47 -13.39 -6.56
CA ALA A 501 1.05 -13.44 -6.85
C ALA A 501 0.64 -12.45 -7.97
N LEU A 502 1.24 -11.27 -8.02
CA LEU A 502 1.06 -10.29 -9.10
C LEU A 502 1.64 -10.79 -10.43
N GLU A 503 2.78 -11.48 -10.40
CA GLU A 503 3.35 -12.15 -11.57
C GLU A 503 2.45 -13.28 -12.09
N LYS A 504 1.82 -14.06 -11.20
CA LYS A 504 0.82 -15.07 -11.58
C LYS A 504 -0.41 -14.45 -12.23
N LEU A 505 -0.78 -13.24 -11.82
CA LEU A 505 -1.80 -12.42 -12.48
C LEU A 505 -1.29 -11.77 -13.79
N LYS A 506 -0.05 -12.05 -14.20
CA LYS A 506 0.64 -11.50 -15.38
C LYS A 506 0.73 -9.97 -15.38
N VAL A 507 0.79 -9.36 -14.19
CA VAL A 507 1.00 -7.93 -14.03
C VAL A 507 2.48 -7.61 -14.23
N ARG A 508 2.80 -6.65 -15.10
CA ARG A 508 4.17 -6.12 -15.21
C ARG A 508 4.43 -5.16 -14.04
N LEU A 509 5.27 -5.61 -13.13
CA LEU A 509 5.88 -4.81 -12.07
C LEU A 509 7.12 -4.11 -12.66
N GLY A 510 6.92 -3.01 -13.39
CA GLY A 510 7.99 -2.31 -14.14
C GLY A 510 9.10 -1.69 -13.30
N GLU A 511 9.05 -1.80 -11.97
CA GLU A 511 9.88 -1.02 -11.04
C GLU A 511 10.77 -1.89 -10.12
N PHE A 512 10.69 -3.22 -10.23
CA PHE A 512 11.40 -4.15 -9.35
C PHE A 512 12.47 -4.97 -10.06
N ASN A 513 12.73 -4.68 -11.34
CA ASN A 513 13.61 -5.47 -12.22
C ASN A 513 14.99 -4.86 -12.46
N GLU A 514 15.44 -3.90 -11.66
CA GLU A 514 16.82 -3.39 -11.70
C GLU A 514 17.47 -3.38 -10.31
#